data_AF-A0A9D7DA20-F1
#
_entry.id   AF-A0A9D7DA20-F1
#
_cell.length_a   1.000
_cell.length_b   1.000
_cell.length_c   1.000
_cell.angle_alpha   90.00
_cell.angle_beta   90.00
_cell.angle_gamma   90.00
#
_symmetry.space_group_name_H-M   'P 1'
#
loop_
_entity.id
_entity.type
_entity.pdbx_description
1 polymer ?
#
loop_
_entity_poly.entity_id
_entity_poly.type
_entity_poly.pdbx_seq_one_letter_code
_entity_poly.pdbx_strand_id
1 'polypeptide(L)'
;MRNTRSAFPILVACLFAACSAPRENPPEYVLPAEWEPHGAVWFSYYGDVTDTVLDKVVLAMDTATLVVCAVEGDSVAKSIALRWDSLGIPRNRYRIELLSDTMPGPTVRDAGPIFLRQRDGTLAVLDPDWNYYGDLANIIESPPAVLAYEDSFPTMIARRLGLPVVHSNMVIEGGAVEVNGAGTLLQVEAVTMQRTRLEHGQHGARTEACSWREGYHLVEGGPRR
;
A
#
# COMPACT_ATOMS: atom_id res chain seq x y z
N MET A 1 5.33 87.60 3.02
CA MET A 1 5.72 87.04 4.33
C MET A 1 5.40 85.55 4.32
N ARG A 2 6.32 84.75 4.89
CA ARG A 2 6.43 83.29 4.83
C ARG A 2 5.12 82.54 5.09
N ASN A 3 4.85 81.48 4.34
CA ASN A 3 4.53 80.19 4.98
C ASN A 3 4.85 79.01 4.05
N THR A 4 5.92 78.32 4.40
CA THR A 4 6.38 77.04 3.83
C THR A 4 5.48 75.92 4.30
N ARG A 5 4.88 75.15 3.38
CA ARG A 5 4.42 73.79 3.67
C ARG A 5 5.14 72.82 2.73
N SER A 6 6.15 72.19 3.29
CA SER A 6 6.82 71.01 2.76
C SER A 6 5.82 69.85 2.73
N ALA A 7 5.61 69.26 1.55
CA ALA A 7 4.90 67.99 1.41
C ALA A 7 5.94 66.95 0.98
N PHE A 8 6.38 66.15 1.96
CA PHE A 8 7.13 64.92 1.71
C PHE A 8 6.20 63.91 1.02
N PRO A 9 6.57 63.29 -0.11
CA PRO A 9 5.86 62.13 -0.60
C PRO A 9 6.19 60.94 0.31
N ILE A 10 5.16 60.40 0.97
CA ILE A 10 5.25 59.14 1.71
C ILE A 10 5.51 58.04 0.68
N LEU A 11 6.74 57.53 0.68
CA LEU A 11 7.13 56.33 -0.04
C LEU A 11 6.39 55.15 0.60
N VAL A 12 5.25 54.75 0.02
CA VAL A 12 4.59 53.48 0.36
C VAL A 12 5.43 52.36 -0.26
N ALA A 13 6.49 51.97 0.45
CA ALA A 13 7.15 50.71 0.21
C ALA A 13 6.22 49.61 0.73
N CYS A 14 5.35 49.11 -0.15
CA CYS A 14 4.68 47.83 0.07
C CYS A 14 5.78 46.75 0.15
N LEU A 15 6.21 46.43 1.38
CA LEU A 15 6.86 45.17 1.65
C LEU A 15 5.88 44.07 1.26
N PHE A 16 6.07 43.52 0.06
CA PHE A 16 5.67 42.15 -0.22
C PHE A 16 6.55 41.25 0.67
N ALA A 17 6.17 41.14 1.94
CA ALA A 17 6.57 40.00 2.74
C ALA A 17 5.95 38.78 2.05
N ALA A 18 6.72 38.19 1.14
CA ALA A 18 6.45 36.88 0.62
C ALA A 18 6.42 35.96 1.84
N CYS A 19 5.21 35.58 2.28
CA CYS A 19 5.01 34.36 3.03
C CYS A 19 5.43 33.22 2.10
N SER A 20 6.73 32.98 1.99
CA SER A 20 7.25 31.72 1.50
C SER A 20 6.90 30.71 2.59
N ALA A 21 5.72 30.09 2.47
CA ALA A 21 5.50 28.81 3.12
C ALA A 21 6.74 27.95 2.83
N PRO A 22 7.30 27.25 3.83
CA PRO A 22 8.44 26.38 3.58
C PRO A 22 8.07 25.48 2.41
N ARG A 23 8.89 25.52 1.37
CA ARG A 23 8.69 24.68 0.18
C ARG A 23 8.96 23.27 0.67
N GLU A 24 7.92 22.56 1.07
CA GLU A 24 8.04 21.15 1.44
C GLU A 24 8.65 20.46 0.23
N ASN A 25 9.82 19.85 0.42
CA ASN A 25 10.42 19.05 -0.62
C ASN A 25 9.42 17.96 -0.98
N PRO A 26 9.22 17.65 -2.28
CA PRO A 26 8.33 16.56 -2.66
C PRO A 26 8.76 15.27 -1.93
N PRO A 27 7.84 14.42 -1.49
CA PRO A 27 8.19 13.21 -0.76
C PRO A 27 9.15 12.33 -1.58
N GLU A 28 9.99 11.56 -0.90
CA GLU A 28 10.90 10.62 -1.57
C GLU A 28 10.14 9.46 -2.24
N TYR A 29 9.08 9.02 -1.57
CA TYR A 29 8.19 7.95 -2.02
C TYR A 29 6.74 8.42 -1.99
N VAL A 30 5.95 8.00 -2.97
CA VAL A 30 4.50 8.22 -3.02
C VAL A 30 3.82 6.86 -3.17
N LEU A 31 2.83 6.59 -2.33
CA LEU A 31 1.88 5.51 -2.58
C LEU A 31 0.86 6.04 -3.60
N PRO A 32 0.85 5.56 -4.86
CA PRO A 32 -0.10 6.00 -5.86
C PRO A 32 -1.52 5.60 -5.48
N ALA A 33 -2.51 6.31 -6.01
CA ALA A 33 -3.90 5.90 -5.87
C ALA A 33 -4.19 4.63 -6.69
N GLU A 34 -5.13 3.80 -6.23
CA GLU A 34 -5.47 2.54 -6.93
C GLU A 34 -6.10 2.77 -8.33
N TRP A 35 -6.58 3.98 -8.63
CA TRP A 35 -7.08 4.31 -9.98
C TRP A 35 -5.99 4.80 -10.95
N GLU A 36 -4.75 4.95 -10.50
CA GLU A 36 -3.63 5.27 -11.40
C GLU A 36 -3.30 4.07 -12.31
N PRO A 37 -2.67 4.28 -13.49
CA PRO A 37 -2.37 3.19 -14.42
C PRO A 37 -1.52 2.08 -13.79
N HIS A 38 -1.94 0.83 -13.98
CA HIS A 38 -1.24 -0.35 -13.47
C HIS A 38 -0.47 -1.09 -14.56
N GLY A 39 0.76 -1.50 -14.25
CA GLY A 39 1.51 -2.44 -15.08
C GLY A 39 1.09 -3.90 -14.84
N ALA A 40 0.67 -4.21 -13.61
CA ALA A 40 0.22 -5.54 -13.22
C ALA A 40 -0.73 -5.49 -12.02
N VAL A 41 -1.55 -6.53 -11.86
CA VAL A 41 -2.35 -6.80 -10.65
C VAL A 41 -2.02 -8.20 -10.15
N TRP A 42 -1.77 -8.31 -8.85
CA TRP A 42 -1.41 -9.54 -8.18
C TRP A 42 -2.63 -10.18 -7.52
N PHE A 43 -2.80 -11.49 -7.74
CA PHE A 43 -3.79 -12.31 -7.08
C PHE A 43 -3.12 -13.50 -6.44
N SER A 44 -3.51 -13.82 -5.22
CA SER A 44 -3.23 -15.11 -4.61
C SER A 44 -4.30 -16.13 -4.99
N TYR A 45 -3.88 -17.34 -5.32
CA TYR A 45 -4.80 -18.45 -5.59
C TYR A 45 -4.60 -19.57 -4.55
N TYR A 46 -5.56 -19.70 -3.64
CA TYR A 46 -5.62 -20.74 -2.60
C TYR A 46 -6.74 -21.76 -2.84
N GLY A 47 -7.48 -21.60 -3.94
CA GLY A 47 -8.60 -22.46 -4.27
C GLY A 47 -8.14 -23.85 -4.70
N ASP A 48 -9.08 -24.80 -4.69
CA ASP A 48 -8.91 -26.04 -5.43
C ASP A 48 -8.70 -25.74 -6.93
N VAL A 49 -8.02 -26.61 -7.67
CA VAL A 49 -7.78 -26.42 -9.11
C VAL A 49 -9.07 -26.35 -9.95
N THR A 50 -10.22 -26.70 -9.38
CA THR A 50 -11.54 -26.54 -10.00
C THR A 50 -12.20 -25.19 -9.73
N ASP A 51 -11.68 -24.36 -8.82
CA ASP A 51 -12.19 -23.01 -8.58
C ASP A 51 -11.93 -22.11 -9.80
N THR A 52 -12.98 -21.53 -10.35
CA THR A 52 -12.94 -20.71 -11.58
C THR A 52 -13.22 -19.23 -11.32
N VAL A 53 -13.29 -18.80 -10.06
CA VAL A 53 -13.55 -17.39 -9.72
C VAL A 53 -12.49 -16.49 -10.33
N LEU A 54 -11.20 -16.81 -10.15
CA LEU A 54 -10.13 -16.01 -10.71
C LEU A 54 -10.15 -16.00 -12.25
N ASP A 55 -10.52 -17.10 -12.90
CA ASP A 55 -10.64 -17.15 -14.36
C ASP A 55 -11.65 -16.10 -14.86
N LYS A 56 -12.80 -15.99 -14.20
CA LYS A 56 -13.85 -15.01 -14.54
C LYS A 56 -13.37 -13.58 -14.31
N VAL A 57 -12.62 -13.34 -13.23
CA VAL A 57 -12.01 -12.02 -12.95
C VAL A 57 -11.04 -11.65 -14.07
N VAL A 58 -10.11 -12.54 -14.43
CA VAL A 58 -9.10 -12.30 -15.48
C VAL A 58 -9.75 -12.04 -16.84
N LEU A 59 -10.82 -12.78 -17.17
CA LEU A 59 -11.58 -12.56 -18.41
C LEU A 59 -12.31 -11.21 -18.44
N ALA A 60 -12.72 -10.68 -17.28
CA ALA A 60 -13.39 -9.39 -17.17
C ALA A 60 -12.42 -8.20 -17.08
N MET A 61 -11.17 -8.43 -16.68
CA MET A 61 -10.14 -7.40 -16.56
C MET A 61 -9.67 -6.87 -17.93
N ASP A 62 -9.30 -5.59 -17.95
CA ASP A 62 -8.65 -4.94 -19.08
C ASP A 62 -7.43 -5.72 -19.61
N THR A 63 -7.25 -5.71 -20.94
CA THR A 63 -6.24 -6.52 -21.63
C THR A 63 -4.84 -5.94 -21.64
N ALA A 64 -4.66 -4.67 -21.27
CA ALA A 64 -3.35 -4.04 -21.15
C ALA A 64 -2.68 -4.32 -19.80
N THR A 65 -3.45 -4.69 -18.78
CA THR A 65 -2.92 -4.97 -17.44
C THR A 65 -2.47 -6.43 -17.30
N LEU A 66 -1.21 -6.65 -16.90
CA LEU A 66 -0.69 -8.00 -16.64
C LEU A 66 -1.35 -8.59 -15.38
N VAL A 67 -1.81 -9.83 -15.44
CA VAL A 67 -2.25 -10.58 -14.26
C VAL A 67 -1.07 -11.37 -13.70
N VAL A 68 -0.74 -11.19 -12.43
CA VAL A 68 0.22 -12.05 -11.72
C VAL A 68 -0.55 -12.95 -10.77
N CYS A 69 -0.54 -14.24 -11.06
CA CYS A 69 -1.17 -15.26 -10.23
C CYS A 69 -0.10 -15.88 -9.32
N ALA A 70 -0.10 -15.49 -8.05
CA ALA A 70 0.73 -16.07 -7.02
C ALA A 70 0.07 -17.37 -6.53
N VAL A 71 0.80 -18.48 -6.65
CA VAL A 71 0.28 -19.83 -6.40
C VAL A 71 1.24 -20.64 -5.55
N GLU A 72 0.70 -21.65 -4.87
CA GLU A 72 1.46 -22.68 -4.17
C GLU A 72 1.51 -23.96 -5.00
N GLY A 73 2.72 -24.48 -5.19
CA GLY A 73 2.94 -25.75 -5.87
C GLY A 73 2.88 -25.71 -7.41
N ASP A 74 3.83 -26.42 -8.01
CA ASP A 74 3.95 -26.58 -9.46
C ASP A 74 2.72 -27.18 -10.16
N SER A 75 1.99 -28.07 -9.48
CA SER A 75 0.81 -28.75 -10.07
C SER A 75 -0.35 -27.78 -10.27
N VAL A 76 -0.58 -26.89 -9.31
CA VAL A 76 -1.58 -25.82 -9.37
C VAL A 76 -1.18 -24.82 -10.45
N ALA A 77 0.08 -24.39 -10.47
CA ALA A 77 0.62 -23.51 -11.52
C ALA A 77 0.36 -24.06 -12.93
N LYS A 78 0.69 -25.33 -13.18
CA LYS A 78 0.47 -25.99 -14.47
C LYS A 78 -1.02 -26.08 -14.81
N SER A 79 -1.86 -26.42 -13.85
CA SER A 79 -3.31 -26.56 -14.05
C SER A 79 -3.95 -25.22 -14.43
N ILE A 80 -3.61 -24.14 -13.73
CA ILE A 80 -4.10 -22.79 -14.03
C ILE A 80 -3.61 -22.33 -15.41
N ALA A 81 -2.33 -22.55 -15.74
CA ALA A 81 -1.79 -22.19 -17.05
C ALA A 81 -2.54 -22.90 -18.19
N LEU A 82 -2.71 -24.22 -18.11
CA LEU A 82 -3.45 -25.00 -19.12
C LEU A 82 -4.90 -24.55 -19.24
N ARG A 83 -5.55 -24.26 -18.10
CA ARG A 83 -6.94 -23.78 -18.07
C ARG A 83 -7.05 -22.41 -18.74
N TRP A 84 -6.18 -21.47 -18.42
CA TRP A 84 -6.17 -20.14 -19.05
C TRP A 84 -5.85 -20.18 -20.54
N ASP A 85 -4.94 -21.07 -20.97
CA ASP A 85 -4.69 -21.34 -22.38
C ASP A 85 -5.97 -21.84 -23.09
N SER A 86 -6.70 -22.78 -22.47
CA SER A 86 -7.95 -23.31 -23.02
C SER A 86 -9.10 -22.29 -23.06
N LEU A 87 -9.07 -21.29 -22.19
CA LEU A 87 -10.01 -20.16 -22.18
C LEU A 87 -9.60 -19.08 -23.19
N GLY A 88 -8.46 -19.23 -23.86
CA GLY A 88 -7.95 -18.28 -24.85
C GLY A 88 -7.34 -17.02 -24.24
N ILE A 89 -6.95 -17.05 -22.96
CA ILE A 89 -6.22 -15.94 -22.33
C ILE A 89 -4.79 -15.94 -22.87
N PRO A 90 -4.34 -14.87 -23.57
CA PRO A 90 -3.02 -14.84 -24.18
C PRO A 90 -1.89 -14.99 -23.14
N ARG A 91 -0.83 -15.75 -23.45
CA ARG A 91 0.27 -16.01 -22.51
C ARG A 91 1.00 -14.76 -22.02
N ASN A 92 0.97 -13.67 -22.79
CA ASN A 92 1.53 -12.37 -22.43
C ASN A 92 0.61 -11.53 -21.51
N ARG A 93 -0.64 -11.95 -21.27
CA ARG A 93 -1.56 -11.30 -20.33
C ARG A 93 -1.38 -11.77 -18.89
N TYR A 94 -0.60 -12.83 -18.65
CA TYR A 94 -0.41 -13.30 -17.30
C TYR A 94 1.00 -13.83 -17.00
N ARG A 95 1.34 -13.83 -15.72
CA ARG A 95 2.49 -14.50 -15.14
C ARG A 95 1.99 -15.36 -13.98
N ILE A 96 2.54 -16.56 -13.84
CA ILE A 96 2.33 -17.37 -12.64
C ILE A 96 3.59 -17.24 -11.79
N GLU A 97 3.42 -16.81 -10.56
CA GLU A 97 4.47 -16.64 -9.57
C GLU A 97 4.37 -17.77 -8.55
N LEU A 98 5.35 -18.69 -8.57
CA LEU A 98 5.40 -19.79 -7.62
C LEU A 98 5.95 -19.29 -6.28
N LEU A 99 5.15 -19.30 -5.23
CA LEU A 99 5.54 -18.75 -3.94
C LEU A 99 6.41 -19.72 -3.14
N SER A 100 5.84 -20.87 -2.80
CA SER A 100 6.44 -21.97 -2.08
C SER A 100 5.76 -23.28 -2.47
N ASP A 101 6.49 -24.38 -2.34
CA ASP A 101 5.94 -25.74 -2.49
C ASP A 101 5.46 -26.33 -1.16
N THR A 102 5.78 -25.67 -0.03
CA THR A 102 5.62 -26.26 1.32
C THR A 102 5.00 -25.34 2.35
N MET A 103 4.79 -24.06 2.03
CA MET A 103 4.22 -23.09 2.96
C MET A 103 3.08 -22.32 2.29
N PRO A 104 1.99 -22.05 3.03
CA PRO A 104 0.90 -21.27 2.50
C PRO A 104 1.38 -19.86 2.13
N GLY A 105 0.88 -19.35 1.01
CA GLY A 105 1.10 -17.98 0.58
C GLY A 105 0.22 -17.01 1.38
N PRO A 106 0.63 -15.74 1.51
CA PRO A 106 -0.18 -14.72 2.17
C PRO A 106 -1.26 -14.14 1.25
N THR A 107 -2.35 -13.63 1.82
CA THR A 107 -3.30 -12.79 1.07
C THR A 107 -2.56 -11.58 0.50
N VAL A 108 -2.32 -11.56 -0.82
CA VAL A 108 -1.45 -10.55 -1.46
C VAL A 108 -1.98 -9.12 -1.36
N ARG A 109 -3.25 -8.94 -0.97
CA ARG A 109 -3.79 -7.61 -0.66
C ARG A 109 -3.30 -7.08 0.67
N ASP A 110 -3.16 -7.94 1.68
CA ASP A 110 -2.92 -7.50 3.05
C ASP A 110 -1.46 -7.62 3.45
N ALA A 111 -0.85 -8.78 3.21
CA ALA A 111 0.56 -9.08 3.48
C ALA A 111 1.43 -9.00 2.22
N GLY A 112 0.85 -8.58 1.09
CA GLY A 112 1.56 -8.45 -0.17
C GLY A 112 2.44 -7.20 -0.26
N PRO A 113 3.24 -7.09 -1.33
CA PRO A 113 4.04 -5.89 -1.59
C PRO A 113 3.15 -4.66 -1.80
N ILE A 114 3.43 -3.59 -1.05
CA ILE A 114 2.85 -2.28 -1.29
C ILE A 114 3.81 -1.48 -2.19
N PHE A 115 3.44 -1.29 -3.46
CA PHE A 115 4.30 -0.61 -4.42
C PHE A 115 4.30 0.91 -4.22
N LEU A 116 5.50 1.49 -4.16
CA LEU A 116 5.73 2.92 -4.06
C LEU A 116 6.33 3.46 -5.36
N ARG A 117 6.01 4.70 -5.70
CA ARG A 117 6.67 5.46 -6.77
C ARG A 117 7.76 6.34 -6.16
N GLN A 118 8.97 6.22 -6.68
CA GLN A 118 10.12 7.07 -6.34
C GLN A 118 10.07 8.40 -7.11
N ARG A 119 10.86 9.38 -6.67
CA ARG A 119 10.95 10.70 -7.33
C ARG A 119 11.37 10.65 -8.80
N ASP A 120 12.17 9.67 -9.18
CA ASP A 120 12.63 9.48 -10.57
C ASP A 120 11.61 8.70 -11.43
N GLY A 121 10.46 8.34 -10.87
CA GLY A 121 9.40 7.59 -11.54
C GLY A 121 9.56 6.07 -11.48
N THR A 122 10.65 5.55 -10.91
CA THR A 122 10.84 4.10 -10.73
C THR A 122 10.04 3.58 -9.54
N LEU A 123 9.90 2.26 -9.42
CA LEU A 123 9.18 1.61 -8.34
C LEU A 123 10.11 1.21 -7.19
N ALA A 124 9.55 1.22 -5.99
CA ALA A 124 10.07 0.58 -4.79
C ALA A 124 8.95 -0.27 -4.15
N VAL A 125 9.29 -1.11 -3.18
CA VAL A 125 8.32 -1.85 -2.37
C VAL A 125 8.43 -1.41 -0.92
N LEU A 126 7.31 -1.02 -0.32
CA LEU A 126 7.17 -0.88 1.12
C LEU A 126 6.99 -2.28 1.73
N ASP A 127 7.80 -2.54 2.75
CA ASP A 127 7.77 -3.74 3.58
C ASP A 127 7.41 -3.31 5.00
N PRO A 128 6.10 -3.22 5.33
CA PRO A 128 5.63 -3.01 6.69
C PRO A 128 5.67 -4.32 7.48
N ASP A 129 5.66 -4.23 8.81
CA ASP A 129 5.52 -5.42 9.65
C ASP A 129 4.15 -6.09 9.43
N TRP A 130 4.12 -7.43 9.43
CA TRP A 130 2.92 -8.25 9.41
C TRP A 130 2.67 -8.93 10.75
N ASN A 131 1.43 -8.87 11.25
CA ASN A 131 1.06 -9.53 12.51
C ASN A 131 -0.25 -10.32 12.42
N TYR A 132 -0.59 -10.84 11.23
CA TYR A 132 -1.76 -11.70 11.04
C TYR A 132 -3.07 -11.07 11.54
N TYR A 133 -3.35 -9.83 11.12
CA TYR A 133 -4.54 -9.08 11.53
C TYR A 133 -4.69 -8.84 13.04
N GLY A 134 -3.59 -8.93 13.81
CA GLY A 134 -3.62 -8.90 15.27
C GLY A 134 -4.31 -10.11 15.91
N ASP A 135 -4.54 -11.19 15.16
CA ASP A 135 -5.18 -12.40 15.66
C ASP A 135 -4.19 -13.26 16.45
N LEU A 136 -4.10 -12.97 17.75
CA LEU A 136 -3.18 -13.64 18.67
C LEU A 136 -3.41 -15.16 18.73
N ALA A 137 -4.63 -15.64 18.54
CA ALA A 137 -4.91 -17.07 18.57
C ALA A 137 -4.23 -17.77 17.39
N ASN A 138 -4.44 -17.25 16.17
CA ASN A 138 -3.79 -17.77 14.97
C ASN A 138 -2.27 -17.61 15.01
N ILE A 139 -1.75 -16.51 15.58
CA ILE A 139 -0.31 -16.34 15.78
C ILE A 139 0.26 -17.43 16.69
N ILE A 140 -0.39 -17.71 17.84
CA ILE A 140 0.08 -18.70 18.81
C ILE A 140 0.03 -20.12 18.24
N GLU A 141 -0.99 -20.42 17.43
CA GLU A 141 -1.17 -21.74 16.83
C GLU A 141 -0.30 -21.96 15.59
N SER A 142 0.14 -20.89 14.92
CA SER A 142 0.95 -20.96 13.70
C SER A 142 2.42 -21.27 13.99
N PRO A 143 3.06 -22.15 13.20
CA PRO A 143 4.51 -22.35 13.30
C PRO A 143 5.27 -21.04 13.04
N PRO A 144 6.33 -20.71 13.81
CA PRO A 144 7.08 -19.46 13.62
C PRO A 144 7.64 -19.27 12.21
N ALA A 145 7.97 -20.36 11.52
CA ALA A 145 8.46 -20.32 10.15
C ALA A 145 7.39 -19.86 9.14
N VAL A 146 6.11 -20.16 9.38
CA VAL A 146 4.99 -19.72 8.53
C VAL A 146 4.77 -18.22 8.70
N LEU A 147 4.75 -17.74 9.96
CA LEU A 147 4.62 -16.31 10.26
C LEU A 147 5.76 -15.50 9.63
N ALA A 148 7.00 -15.96 9.80
CA ALA A 148 8.17 -15.31 9.19
C ALA A 148 8.16 -15.37 7.65
N TYR A 149 7.58 -16.42 7.06
CA TYR A 149 7.45 -16.52 5.61
C TYR A 149 6.46 -15.49 5.06
N GLU A 150 5.28 -15.38 5.66
CA GLU A 150 4.27 -14.38 5.27
C GLU A 150 4.79 -12.95 5.42
N ASP A 151 5.44 -12.64 6.56
CA ASP A 151 6.06 -11.33 6.82
C ASP A 151 7.19 -11.01 5.83
N SER A 152 7.93 -12.03 5.37
CA SER A 152 9.00 -11.81 4.39
C SER A 152 8.52 -11.52 2.96
N PHE A 153 7.21 -11.63 2.71
CA PHE A 153 6.66 -11.66 1.35
C PHE A 153 6.89 -10.39 0.53
N PRO A 154 6.70 -9.15 1.06
CA PRO A 154 7.01 -7.93 0.32
C PRO A 154 8.48 -7.89 -0.09
N THR A 155 9.39 -8.18 0.84
CA THR A 155 10.84 -8.26 0.57
C THR A 155 11.18 -9.34 -0.46
N MET A 156 10.55 -10.52 -0.38
CA MET A 156 10.76 -11.60 -1.34
C MET A 156 10.37 -11.16 -2.76
N ILE A 157 9.18 -10.58 -2.93
CA ILE A 157 8.69 -10.12 -4.23
C ILE A 157 9.54 -8.98 -4.76
N ALA A 158 9.92 -8.01 -3.92
CA ALA A 158 10.81 -6.92 -4.31
C ALA A 158 12.13 -7.44 -4.89
N ARG A 159 12.76 -8.43 -4.24
CA ARG A 159 13.99 -9.06 -4.73
C ARG A 159 13.79 -9.76 -6.08
N ARG A 160 12.69 -10.49 -6.26
CA ARG A 160 12.36 -11.16 -7.53
C ARG A 160 12.14 -10.18 -8.67
N LEU A 161 11.59 -8.99 -8.37
CA LEU A 161 11.38 -7.91 -9.32
C LEU A 161 12.60 -7.00 -9.51
N GLY A 162 13.66 -7.16 -8.71
CA GLY A 162 14.82 -6.29 -8.73
C GLY A 162 14.54 -4.87 -8.23
N LEU A 163 13.55 -4.71 -7.34
CA LEU A 163 13.13 -3.43 -6.80
C LEU A 163 13.78 -3.16 -5.43
N PRO A 164 14.08 -1.88 -5.10
CA PRO A 164 14.49 -1.51 -3.76
C PRO A 164 13.36 -1.71 -2.75
N VAL A 165 13.74 -2.01 -1.51
CA VAL A 165 12.83 -2.21 -0.38
C VAL A 165 12.94 -1.03 0.59
N VAL A 166 11.78 -0.52 1.03
CA VAL A 166 11.63 0.46 2.10
C VAL A 166 11.03 -0.26 3.29
N HIS A 167 11.82 -0.48 4.35
CA HIS A 167 11.34 -1.16 5.56
C HIS A 167 10.64 -0.19 6.51
N SER A 168 9.58 -0.64 7.16
CA SER A 168 8.84 0.11 8.18
C SER A 168 8.43 -0.79 9.33
N ASN A 169 8.73 -0.39 10.57
CA ASN A 169 8.29 -1.10 11.79
C ASN A 169 6.81 -0.84 12.14
N MET A 170 6.03 -0.29 11.19
CA MET A 170 4.60 -0.13 11.36
C MET A 170 3.90 -1.39 10.88
N VAL A 171 2.99 -1.90 11.70
CA VAL A 171 2.05 -2.92 11.25
C VAL A 171 1.02 -2.27 10.33
N ILE A 172 1.00 -2.68 9.07
CA ILE A 172 0.05 -2.21 8.07
C ILE A 172 -0.40 -3.40 7.22
N GLU A 173 -1.71 -3.60 7.11
CA GLU A 173 -2.28 -4.42 6.04
C GLU A 173 -2.68 -3.54 4.86
N GLY A 174 -2.33 -3.94 3.64
CA GLY A 174 -2.70 -3.19 2.44
C GLY A 174 -4.21 -2.98 2.28
N GLY A 175 -5.05 -3.96 2.63
CA GLY A 175 -6.50 -3.84 2.59
C GLY A 175 -7.12 -2.94 3.67
N ALA A 176 -6.33 -2.45 4.64
CA ALA A 176 -6.79 -1.55 5.69
C ALA A 176 -6.50 -0.07 5.37
N VAL A 177 -5.91 0.24 4.22
CA VAL A 177 -5.47 1.58 3.83
C VAL A 177 -5.95 1.92 2.43
N GLU A 178 -6.54 3.11 2.29
CA GLU A 178 -6.89 3.69 0.99
C GLU A 178 -6.23 5.05 0.82
N VAL A 179 -5.66 5.35 -0.35
CA VAL A 179 -5.00 6.64 -0.61
C VAL A 179 -5.47 7.28 -1.90
N ASN A 180 -5.41 8.61 -1.94
CA ASN A 180 -5.73 9.37 -3.15
C ASN A 180 -4.52 9.72 -4.03
N GLY A 181 -3.32 9.23 -3.69
CA GLY A 181 -2.08 9.55 -4.41
C GLY A 181 -1.59 10.99 -4.26
N ALA A 182 -2.29 11.82 -3.48
CA ALA A 182 -2.04 13.25 -3.30
C ALA A 182 -1.87 13.64 -1.82
N GLY A 183 -1.42 12.69 -0.99
CA GLY A 183 -1.11 12.90 0.43
C GLY A 183 -2.30 12.73 1.39
N THR A 184 -3.45 12.26 0.91
CA THR A 184 -4.58 11.87 1.78
C THR A 184 -4.67 10.35 1.87
N LEU A 185 -4.88 9.89 3.10
CA LEU A 185 -5.06 8.48 3.45
C LEU A 185 -6.34 8.32 4.26
N LEU A 186 -7.11 7.28 3.94
CA LEU A 186 -8.30 6.85 4.66
C LEU A 186 -8.02 5.50 5.33
N GLN A 187 -8.44 5.40 6.59
CA GLN A 187 -8.34 4.23 7.44
C GLN A 187 -9.61 4.10 8.27
N VAL A 188 -9.87 2.88 8.77
CA VAL A 188 -10.92 2.63 9.73
C VAL A 188 -10.28 2.52 11.12
N GLU A 189 -10.60 3.47 12.00
CA GLU A 189 -10.00 3.56 13.35
C GLU A 189 -10.11 2.23 14.12
N ALA A 190 -11.26 1.56 14.08
CA ALA A 190 -11.46 0.28 14.77
C ALA A 190 -10.51 -0.81 14.26
N VAL A 191 -10.17 -0.81 12.97
CA VAL A 191 -9.22 -1.76 12.37
C VAL A 191 -7.80 -1.39 12.81
N THR A 192 -7.38 -0.15 12.55
CA THR A 192 -6.02 0.29 12.86
C THR A 192 -5.71 0.15 14.36
N MET A 193 -6.57 0.67 15.24
CA MET A 193 -6.33 0.66 16.68
C MET A 193 -6.39 -0.75 17.30
N GLN A 194 -7.12 -1.69 16.71
CA GLN A 194 -7.11 -3.08 17.17
C GLN A 194 -5.85 -3.81 16.68
N ARG A 195 -5.50 -3.66 15.41
CA ARG A 195 -4.46 -4.47 14.75
C ARG A 195 -3.05 -3.95 14.98
N THR A 196 -2.88 -2.66 15.24
CA THR A 196 -1.57 -2.06 15.56
C THR A 196 -1.29 -1.98 17.06
N ARG A 197 -2.21 -2.44 17.92
CA ARG A 197 -2.02 -2.43 19.38
C ARG A 197 -1.20 -3.63 19.80
N LEU A 198 0.11 -3.43 19.89
CA LEU A 198 0.95 -4.29 20.71
C LEU A 198 0.64 -3.94 22.18
N GLU A 199 0.06 -4.87 22.94
CA GLU A 199 -0.06 -4.70 24.38
C GLU A 199 1.33 -4.36 24.94
N HIS A 200 1.40 -3.30 25.74
CA HIS A 200 2.65 -2.84 26.33
C HIS A 200 3.28 -3.98 27.14
N GLY A 201 4.29 -4.68 26.59
CA GLY A 201 4.99 -5.67 27.38
C GLY A 201 5.87 -6.69 26.68
N GLN A 202 5.82 -6.91 25.35
CA GLN A 202 6.67 -7.95 24.75
C GLN A 202 7.30 -7.56 23.41
N HIS A 203 8.64 -7.46 23.46
CA HIS A 203 9.63 -7.44 22.39
C HIS A 203 9.63 -6.26 21.39
N GLY A 204 10.51 -5.29 21.68
CA GLY A 204 11.41 -4.69 20.68
C GLY A 204 10.90 -3.60 19.74
N ALA A 205 9.61 -3.57 19.39
CA ALA A 205 9.10 -2.57 18.45
C ALA A 205 8.87 -1.23 19.17
N ARG A 206 9.78 -0.28 18.99
CA ARG A 206 9.52 1.14 19.29
C ARG A 206 8.57 1.67 18.23
N THR A 207 7.28 1.66 18.51
CA THR A 207 6.31 2.48 17.77
C THR A 207 6.43 3.92 18.28
N GLU A 208 7.10 4.77 17.50
CA GLU A 208 6.84 6.20 17.58
C GLU A 208 5.44 6.40 16.97
N ALA A 209 4.44 6.50 17.84
CA ALA A 209 3.12 6.98 17.45
C ALA A 209 3.32 8.34 16.78
N CYS A 210 3.12 8.41 15.46
CA CYS A 210 3.03 9.68 14.78
C CYS A 210 1.89 10.45 15.46
N SER A 211 2.22 11.52 16.18
CA SER A 211 1.24 12.28 16.94
C SER A 211 0.23 12.85 15.95
N TRP A 212 -0.96 12.27 15.88
CA TRP A 212 -2.09 12.87 15.20
C TRP A 212 -2.38 14.21 15.89
N ARG A 213 -1.97 15.33 15.29
CA ARG A 213 -2.56 16.62 15.66
C ARG A 213 -3.98 16.59 15.13
N GLU A 214 -4.95 16.56 16.04
CA GLU A 214 -6.35 16.78 15.74
C GLU A 214 -6.49 18.02 14.86
N GLY A 215 -6.86 17.80 13.61
CA GLY A 215 -6.83 18.83 12.58
C GLY A 215 -7.72 18.50 11.39
N TYR A 216 -8.77 17.70 11.59
CA TYR A 216 -9.82 17.54 10.59
C TYR A 216 -11.18 17.57 11.30
N HIS A 217 -11.92 18.65 11.05
CA HIS A 217 -13.31 18.77 11.43
C HIS A 217 -14.12 17.73 10.65
N LEU A 218 -14.74 16.81 11.39
CA LEU A 218 -15.86 16.03 10.88
C LEU A 218 -16.90 17.01 10.34
N VAL A 219 -17.23 16.89 9.05
CA VAL A 219 -18.45 17.51 8.52
C VAL A 219 -19.60 16.69 9.10
N GLU A 220 -20.14 17.13 10.24
CA GLU A 220 -21.35 16.57 10.82
C GLU A 220 -22.49 16.66 9.79
N GLY A 221 -22.94 15.50 9.33
CA GLY A 221 -24.20 15.39 8.58
C GLY A 221 -25.33 15.86 9.48
N GLY A 222 -25.97 16.97 9.09
CA GLY A 222 -27.10 17.54 9.82
C GLY A 222 -28.28 16.58 9.97
N PRO A 223 -29.26 16.91 10.84
CA PRO A 223 -30.32 15.99 11.24
C PRO A 223 -31.13 15.53 10.03
N ARG A 224 -31.29 14.21 9.88
CA ARG A 224 -32.25 13.63 8.95
C ARG A 224 -33.65 14.07 9.38
N ARG A 225 -34.39 14.73 8.47
CA ARG A 225 -35.84 14.91 8.58
C ARG A 225 -36.56 13.63 8.19
#